data_AF-A0A1F5EBK1-F1
#
_entry.id   AF-A0A1F5EBK1-F1
#
_cell.length_a   1.000
_cell.length_b   1.000
_cell.length_c   1.000
_cell.angle_alpha   90.00
_cell.angle_beta   90.00
_cell.angle_gamma   90.00
#
_symmetry.space_group_name_H-M   'P 1'
#
loop_
_entity.id
_entity.type
_entity.pdbx_description
1 polymer ?
#
loop_
_entity_poly.entity_id
_entity_poly.type
_entity_poly.pdbx_seq_one_letter_code
_entity_poly.pdbx_strand_id
1 'polypeptide(L)'
;MKKGSSLILVAIIMAGIIAVVFGSYRLALVQFNQSTRDEDKMFAYYAANAGIEDGLIRFRYNRDAETPVDKFSRLNLTTGHPYGDTDQPLKQMNDYEPTDQYYDLQLKFKVDAIGFDGVAPGRLTKDSTLQLSGFSSQSNPYYLRYKFRFLNSCTGGVVQIQQLRETPSGAQVLYSQKTIRQTAGDTYDSKDVENMLVGAANELTSVFRLRNYSCPIDFSFQTVTGITNEVKANVQFDGLKTYAISTGYFAGTKRTLVAEIDRRSGQLISIYDFNLYAGQGSISPNP
;
A
#
# COMPACT_ATOMS: atom_id res chain seq x y z
N MET A 1 43.79 19.29 -67.13
CA MET A 1 43.22 19.02 -65.78
C MET A 1 42.00 19.90 -65.57
N LYS A 2 40.81 19.31 -65.40
CA LYS A 2 39.52 20.02 -65.37
C LYS A 2 39.38 20.75 -64.02
N LYS A 3 39.37 22.08 -64.03
CA LYS A 3 39.25 22.95 -62.82
C LYS A 3 37.96 22.73 -62.00
N GLY A 4 36.97 21.99 -62.52
CA GLY A 4 35.73 21.66 -61.80
C GLY A 4 35.84 20.52 -60.77
N SER A 5 36.85 19.65 -60.85
CA SER A 5 36.94 18.48 -59.96
C SER A 5 37.33 18.81 -58.51
N SER A 6 38.06 19.91 -58.29
CA SER A 6 38.52 20.31 -56.96
C SER A 6 37.38 20.83 -56.08
N LEU A 7 36.41 21.53 -56.68
CA LEU A 7 35.27 22.10 -55.94
C LEU A 7 34.33 21.01 -55.42
N ILE A 8 34.11 19.95 -56.21
CA ILE A 8 33.30 18.79 -55.81
C ILE A 8 33.92 18.08 -54.60
N LEU A 9 35.24 17.89 -54.60
CA LEU A 9 35.94 17.24 -53.48
C LEU A 9 35.82 18.05 -52.18
N VAL A 10 36.00 19.37 -52.25
CA VAL A 10 35.82 20.25 -51.08
C VAL A 10 34.39 20.21 -50.56
N ALA A 11 33.39 20.20 -51.45
CA ALA A 11 31.98 20.10 -51.06
C ALA A 11 31.67 18.79 -50.32
N ILE A 12 32.21 17.66 -50.80
CA ILE A 12 32.03 16.35 -50.15
C ILE A 12 32.70 16.32 -48.77
N ILE A 13 33.92 16.86 -48.65
CA ILE A 13 34.64 16.92 -47.36
C ILE A 13 33.88 17.83 -46.39
N MET A 14 33.41 19.00 -46.83
CA MET A 14 32.61 19.91 -46.00
C MET A 14 31.30 19.26 -45.56
N ALA A 15 30.60 18.56 -46.46
CA ALA A 15 29.38 17.83 -46.12
C ALA A 15 29.65 16.73 -45.07
N GLY A 16 30.77 16.00 -45.20
CA GLY A 16 31.20 15.01 -44.21
C GLY A 16 31.45 15.61 -42.83
N ILE A 17 32.17 16.74 -42.76
CA ILE A 17 32.44 17.44 -41.50
C ILE A 17 31.14 17.94 -40.86
N ILE A 18 30.26 18.55 -41.66
CA ILE A 18 28.97 19.07 -41.19
C ILE A 18 28.11 17.93 -40.62
N ALA A 19 28.04 16.78 -41.29
CA ALA A 19 27.28 15.63 -40.81
C ALA A 19 27.80 15.11 -39.45
N VAL A 20 29.11 15.06 -39.25
CA VAL A 20 29.73 14.66 -37.97
C VAL A 20 29.41 15.66 -36.86
N VAL A 21 29.52 16.96 -37.14
CA VAL A 21 29.23 18.02 -36.16
C VAL A 21 27.75 18.02 -35.75
N PHE A 22 26.82 17.85 -36.69
CA PHE A 22 25.39 17.72 -36.34
C PHE A 22 25.10 16.42 -35.58
N GLY A 23 25.77 15.32 -35.93
CA GLY A 23 25.66 14.05 -35.23
C GLY A 23 26.10 14.14 -33.77
N SER A 24 27.26 14.76 -33.51
CA SER A 24 27.77 14.94 -32.15
C SER A 24 26.91 15.91 -31.33
N TYR A 25 26.40 16.99 -31.95
CA TYR A 25 25.50 17.93 -31.26
C TYR A 25 24.19 17.26 -30.80
N ARG A 26 23.59 16.41 -31.63
CA ARG A 26 22.39 15.65 -31.25
C ARG A 26 22.68 14.70 -30.08
N LEU A 27 23.81 14.00 -30.11
CA LEU A 27 24.19 13.09 -29.02
C LEU A 27 24.38 13.86 -27.70
N ALA A 28 25.05 15.02 -27.75
CA ALA A 28 25.24 15.88 -26.59
C ALA A 28 23.91 16.37 -26.01
N LEU A 29 22.95 16.80 -26.86
CA LEU A 29 21.62 17.19 -26.41
C LEU A 29 20.84 16.03 -25.76
N VAL A 30 20.93 14.83 -26.33
CA VAL A 30 20.29 13.63 -25.74
C VAL A 30 20.91 13.30 -24.39
N GLN A 31 22.23 13.37 -24.26
CA GLN A 31 22.93 13.14 -22.98
C GLN A 31 22.56 14.20 -21.94
N PHE A 32 22.48 15.47 -22.34
CA PHE A 32 22.05 16.56 -21.44
C PHE A 32 20.62 16.33 -20.93
N ASN A 33 19.68 15.99 -21.81
CA ASN A 33 18.30 15.69 -21.43
C ASN A 33 18.16 14.43 -20.57
N GLN A 34 19.05 13.45 -20.75
CA GLN A 34 19.11 12.27 -19.88
C GLN A 34 19.64 12.64 -18.49
N SER A 35 20.71 13.46 -18.43
CA SER A 35 21.31 13.93 -17.19
C SER A 35 20.32 14.74 -16.36
N THR A 36 19.64 15.73 -16.95
CA THR A 36 18.65 16.55 -16.24
C THR A 36 17.51 15.69 -15.71
N ARG A 37 17.02 14.74 -16.52
CA ARG A 37 15.97 13.81 -16.08
C ARG A 37 16.40 12.88 -14.94
N ASP A 38 17.67 12.48 -14.91
CA ASP A 38 18.19 11.65 -13.83
C ASP A 38 18.38 12.44 -12.54
N GLU A 39 18.77 13.70 -12.64
CA GLU A 39 18.76 14.65 -11.53
C GLU A 39 17.33 14.89 -11.00
N ASP A 40 16.35 15.12 -11.87
CA ASP A 40 14.95 15.31 -11.48
C ASP A 40 14.38 14.07 -10.75
N LYS A 41 14.74 12.87 -11.22
CA LYS A 41 14.37 11.61 -10.55
C LYS A 41 14.98 11.50 -9.17
N MET A 42 16.21 11.97 -9.00
CA MET A 42 16.90 11.97 -7.71
C MET A 42 16.20 12.90 -6.73
N PHE A 43 15.82 14.12 -7.15
CA PHE A 43 15.06 15.03 -6.30
C PHE A 43 13.66 14.49 -5.93
N ALA A 44 12.93 13.94 -6.91
CA ALA A 44 11.64 13.29 -6.62
C ALA A 44 11.79 12.10 -5.67
N TYR A 45 12.89 11.35 -5.74
CA TYR A 45 13.20 10.27 -4.80
C TYR A 45 13.43 10.80 -3.38
N TYR A 46 14.24 11.85 -3.22
CA TYR A 46 14.46 12.46 -1.90
C TYR A 46 13.17 13.02 -1.31
N ALA A 47 12.32 13.63 -2.12
CA ALA A 47 11.02 14.10 -1.68
C ALA A 47 10.13 12.93 -1.19
N ALA A 48 10.10 11.83 -1.94
CA ALA A 48 9.39 10.63 -1.51
C ALA A 48 9.96 10.07 -0.19
N ASN A 49 11.28 10.03 -0.04
CA ASN A 49 11.93 9.56 1.18
C ASN A 49 11.57 10.43 2.40
N ALA A 50 11.55 11.76 2.24
CA ALA A 50 11.12 12.67 3.30
C ALA A 50 9.68 12.37 3.75
N GLY A 51 8.78 12.06 2.81
CA GLY A 51 7.42 11.64 3.17
C GLY A 51 7.37 10.29 3.92
N ILE A 52 8.25 9.33 3.59
CA ILE A 52 8.37 8.09 4.37
C ILE A 52 8.83 8.38 5.80
N GLU A 53 9.79 9.28 5.98
CA GLU A 53 10.28 9.70 7.29
C GLU A 53 9.18 10.40 8.11
N ASP A 54 8.42 11.31 7.52
CA ASP A 54 7.24 11.94 8.15
C ASP A 54 6.21 10.87 8.54
N GLY A 55 5.91 9.92 7.64
CA GLY A 55 5.01 8.80 7.93
C GLY A 55 5.46 7.95 9.11
N LEU A 56 6.76 7.66 9.21
CA LEU A 56 7.35 6.93 10.34
C LEU A 56 7.25 7.73 11.65
N ILE A 57 7.46 9.05 11.61
CA ILE A 57 7.32 9.92 12.78
C ILE A 57 5.86 9.95 13.26
N ARG A 58 4.91 10.15 12.34
CA ARG A 58 3.47 10.11 12.65
C ARG A 58 3.06 8.79 13.28
N PHE A 59 3.52 7.67 12.71
CA PHE A 59 3.27 6.34 13.26
C PHE A 59 3.87 6.15 14.65
N ARG A 60 5.08 6.67 14.92
CA ARG A 60 5.72 6.58 16.25
C ARG A 60 4.96 7.40 17.30
N TYR A 61 4.46 8.57 16.93
CA TYR A 61 3.70 9.43 17.84
C TYR A 61 2.28 8.90 18.09
N ASN A 62 1.62 8.44 17.03
CA ASN A 62 0.30 7.82 17.08
C ASN A 62 0.29 6.60 16.14
N ARG A 63 0.31 5.40 16.72
CA ARG A 63 0.27 4.15 15.94
C ARG A 63 -1.02 4.02 15.12
N ASP A 64 -2.07 4.73 15.49
CA ASP A 64 -3.36 4.73 14.79
C ASP A 64 -3.52 5.94 13.86
N ALA A 65 -2.42 6.64 13.55
CA ALA A 65 -2.41 7.67 12.52
C ALA A 65 -2.67 7.05 11.15
N GLU A 66 -3.84 7.35 10.60
CA GLU A 66 -4.22 6.97 9.24
C GLU A 66 -4.53 8.22 8.43
N THR A 67 -4.18 8.19 7.15
CA THR A 67 -4.69 9.18 6.21
C THR A 67 -6.10 8.75 5.78
N PRO A 68 -7.09 9.66 5.73
CA PRO A 68 -8.43 9.28 5.30
C PRO A 68 -8.41 8.61 3.91
N VAL A 69 -9.39 7.73 3.67
CA VAL A 69 -9.51 7.00 2.39
C VAL A 69 -9.53 8.01 1.22
N ASP A 70 -8.75 7.72 0.19
CA ASP A 70 -8.55 8.55 -1.01
C ASP A 70 -7.93 9.95 -0.77
N LYS A 71 -7.40 10.20 0.43
CA LYS A 71 -6.67 11.43 0.75
C LYS A 71 -5.17 11.20 0.83
N PHE A 72 -4.43 12.30 0.67
CA PHE A 72 -2.99 12.37 0.84
C PHE A 72 -2.65 13.60 1.69
N SER A 73 -1.74 13.43 2.65
CA SER A 73 -1.13 14.56 3.35
C SER A 73 0.01 15.10 2.49
N ARG A 74 -0.14 16.34 2.01
CA ARG A 74 0.85 16.96 1.11
C ARG A 74 1.72 18.00 1.83
N LEU A 75 3.03 17.96 1.56
CA LEU A 75 3.99 18.97 2.02
C LEU A 75 4.85 19.45 0.85
N ASN A 76 5.04 20.76 0.74
CA ASN A 76 6.07 21.36 -0.11
C ASN A 76 7.36 21.47 0.71
N LEU A 77 8.39 20.76 0.28
CA LEU A 77 9.71 20.73 0.93
C LEU A 77 10.53 21.98 0.65
N THR A 78 10.29 22.67 -0.46
CA THR A 78 10.99 23.92 -0.79
C THR A 78 10.53 25.05 0.12
N THR A 79 9.23 25.22 0.28
CA THR A 79 8.64 26.31 1.09
C THR A 79 8.38 25.92 2.53
N GLY A 80 8.35 24.61 2.84
CA GLY A 80 7.95 24.08 4.14
C GLY A 80 6.45 24.20 4.42
N HIS A 81 5.63 24.58 3.43
CA HIS A 81 4.19 24.81 3.64
C HIS A 81 3.38 23.50 3.50
N PRO A 82 2.63 23.08 4.54
CA PRO A 82 1.70 21.95 4.42
C PRO A 82 0.42 22.37 3.69
N TYR A 83 -0.04 21.54 2.75
CA TYR A 83 -1.29 21.76 1.99
C TYR A 83 -2.49 21.04 2.60
N GLY A 84 -2.30 20.36 3.74
CA GLY A 84 -3.32 19.55 4.40
C GLY A 84 -3.63 18.25 3.66
N ASP A 85 -4.77 17.64 4.02
CA ASP A 85 -5.28 16.45 3.37
C ASP A 85 -6.02 16.84 2.08
N THR A 86 -5.51 16.39 0.94
CA THR A 86 -6.10 16.67 -0.38
C THR A 86 -6.55 15.38 -1.07
N ASP A 87 -7.66 15.48 -1.80
CA ASP A 87 -8.25 14.41 -2.60
C ASP A 87 -7.76 14.50 -4.06
N GLN A 88 -7.05 15.58 -4.41
CA GLN A 88 -6.68 15.89 -5.78
C GLN A 88 -5.21 15.61 -6.11
N PRO A 89 -4.94 15.06 -7.31
CA PRO A 89 -3.58 14.88 -7.79
C PRO A 89 -2.88 16.23 -7.96
N LEU A 90 -1.57 16.24 -7.72
CA LEU A 90 -0.72 17.43 -7.66
C LEU A 90 -0.87 18.39 -8.86
N LYS A 91 -1.09 17.84 -10.07
CA LYS A 91 -1.24 18.61 -11.32
C LYS A 91 -2.50 19.51 -11.38
N GLN A 92 -3.45 19.35 -10.47
CA GLN A 92 -4.70 20.12 -10.46
C GLN A 92 -4.69 21.29 -9.46
N MET A 93 -3.58 21.49 -8.74
CA MET A 93 -3.44 22.63 -7.83
C MET A 93 -3.00 23.89 -8.57
N ASN A 94 -3.67 25.00 -8.27
CA ASN A 94 -3.31 26.32 -8.80
C ASN A 94 -1.91 26.78 -8.36
N ASP A 95 -1.43 26.28 -7.22
CA ASP A 95 -0.15 26.68 -6.59
C ASP A 95 0.98 25.67 -6.83
N TYR A 96 0.86 24.84 -7.87
CA TYR A 96 1.94 23.92 -8.24
C TYR A 96 3.03 24.65 -9.03
N GLU A 97 4.22 24.73 -8.45
CA GLU A 97 5.42 25.21 -9.13
C GLU A 97 6.31 24.02 -9.52
N PRO A 98 6.62 23.81 -10.81
CA PRO A 98 7.45 22.68 -11.24
C PRO A 98 8.86 22.67 -10.63
N THR A 99 9.36 23.82 -10.18
CA THR A 99 10.67 23.99 -9.52
C THR A 99 10.67 23.55 -8.07
N ASP A 100 9.50 23.34 -7.47
CA ASP A 100 9.37 22.95 -6.07
C ASP A 100 9.35 21.42 -5.88
N GLN A 101 9.83 21.00 -4.71
CA GLN A 101 9.80 19.61 -4.28
C GLN A 101 8.57 19.39 -3.41
N TYR A 102 7.76 18.39 -3.77
CA TYR A 102 6.57 18.02 -3.01
C TYR A 102 6.59 16.54 -2.67
N TYR A 103 5.92 16.15 -1.59
CA TYR A 103 5.49 14.76 -1.42
C TYR A 103 4.02 14.65 -1.03
N ASP A 104 3.42 13.56 -1.47
CA ASP A 104 2.12 13.06 -1.05
C ASP A 104 2.32 11.83 -0.18
N LEU A 105 1.99 11.94 1.10
CA LEU A 105 2.06 10.84 2.06
C LEU A 105 0.67 10.27 2.29
N GLN A 106 0.59 8.94 2.26
CA GLN A 106 -0.59 8.18 2.63
C GLN A 106 -0.20 7.08 3.62
N LEU A 107 -0.77 7.13 4.82
CA LEU A 107 -0.67 6.06 5.82
C LEU A 107 -1.91 5.20 5.75
N LYS A 108 -1.74 3.91 5.43
CA LYS A 108 -2.82 2.92 5.43
C LYS A 108 -2.47 1.78 6.34
N PHE A 109 -3.36 1.47 7.27
CA PHE A 109 -3.26 0.21 8.00
C PHE A 109 -4.60 -0.50 8.05
N LYS A 110 -5.72 0.19 7.85
CA LYS A 110 -7.01 -0.47 7.88
C LYS A 110 -7.20 -1.33 6.65
N VAL A 111 -7.70 -2.53 6.90
CA VAL A 111 -8.12 -3.52 5.93
C VAL A 111 -9.64 -3.46 5.96
N ASP A 112 -10.24 -3.17 4.81
CA ASP A 112 -11.70 -3.22 4.68
C ASP A 112 -12.23 -4.58 5.09
N ALA A 113 -13.49 -4.59 5.56
CA ALA A 113 -14.19 -5.81 5.91
C ALA A 113 -13.92 -6.87 4.84
N ILE A 114 -13.46 -8.04 5.29
CA ILE A 114 -13.13 -9.13 4.41
C ILE A 114 -14.47 -9.80 4.06
N GLY A 115 -15.27 -9.09 3.23
CA GLY A 115 -16.52 -9.45 2.55
C GLY A 115 -17.65 -9.94 3.45
N PHE A 116 -18.87 -9.89 2.93
CA PHE A 116 -19.99 -10.69 3.42
C PHE A 116 -21.15 -10.67 2.43
N ASP A 117 -22.11 -11.58 2.63
CA ASP A 117 -23.19 -12.03 1.74
C ASP A 117 -22.75 -12.76 0.45
N GLY A 118 -22.48 -14.07 0.63
CA GLY A 118 -22.24 -15.04 -0.45
C GLY A 118 -20.79 -15.56 -0.56
N VAL A 119 -19.88 -14.87 0.13
CA VAL A 119 -18.46 -15.20 0.41
C VAL A 119 -17.54 -15.30 -0.83
N ALA A 120 -16.83 -14.20 -1.09
CA ALA A 120 -15.38 -14.17 -0.98
C ALA A 120 -15.03 -12.84 -0.31
N PRO A 121 -14.06 -12.81 0.60
CA PRO A 121 -12.76 -12.46 0.10
C PRO A 121 -11.62 -13.14 0.84
N GLY A 122 -10.74 -13.70 0.02
CA GLY A 122 -9.62 -14.48 0.50
C GLY A 122 -9.95 -15.97 0.46
N ARG A 123 -8.97 -16.70 -0.04
CA ARG A 123 -8.93 -18.16 -0.03
C ARG A 123 -7.75 -18.56 0.82
N LEU A 124 -7.99 -19.40 1.82
CA LEU A 124 -6.93 -20.02 2.59
C LEU A 124 -6.67 -21.41 2.03
N THR A 125 -5.46 -21.66 1.59
CA THR A 125 -5.00 -22.99 1.19
C THR A 125 -4.84 -23.89 2.42
N LYS A 126 -4.69 -25.19 2.18
CA LYS A 126 -4.37 -26.14 3.25
C LYS A 126 -3.08 -25.72 3.97
N ASP A 127 -3.07 -25.85 5.29
CA ASP A 127 -1.96 -25.54 6.21
C ASP A 127 -1.55 -24.05 6.24
N SER A 128 -2.30 -23.18 5.56
CA SER A 128 -2.09 -21.74 5.62
C SER A 128 -2.62 -21.16 6.93
N THR A 129 -1.95 -20.10 7.37
CA THR A 129 -2.34 -19.35 8.56
C THR A 129 -2.62 -17.90 8.19
N LEU A 130 -3.79 -17.40 8.60
CA LEU A 130 -4.09 -15.97 8.55
C LEU A 130 -4.05 -15.42 9.98
N GLN A 131 -3.42 -14.27 10.16
CA GLN A 131 -3.48 -13.53 11.41
C GLN A 131 -4.12 -12.18 11.17
N LEU A 132 -5.17 -11.91 11.94
CA LEU A 132 -5.80 -10.61 12.05
C LEU A 132 -5.44 -10.05 13.42
N SER A 133 -5.18 -8.76 13.52
CA SER A 133 -4.90 -8.07 14.78
C SER A 133 -5.59 -6.73 14.79
N GLY A 134 -5.33 -5.91 15.81
CA GLY A 134 -5.53 -4.47 15.74
C GLY A 134 -6.98 -4.12 15.47
N PHE A 135 -7.73 -4.04 16.54
CA PHE A 135 -9.10 -3.63 16.41
C PHE A 135 -9.19 -2.27 17.09
N SER A 136 -9.66 -1.27 16.35
CA SER A 136 -9.72 0.10 16.83
C SER A 136 -10.33 0.10 18.23
N SER A 137 -9.69 0.79 19.18
CA SER A 137 -10.21 0.93 20.54
C SER A 137 -11.52 1.73 20.49
N GLN A 138 -12.64 1.03 20.29
CA GLN A 138 -13.95 1.63 20.47
C GLN A 138 -14.33 1.52 21.95
N SER A 139 -15.08 2.50 22.43
CA SER A 139 -15.64 2.51 23.78
C SER A 139 -16.60 1.34 24.05
N ASN A 140 -17.07 0.66 22.99
CA ASN A 140 -18.04 -0.42 23.08
C ASN A 140 -17.42 -1.76 22.66
N PRO A 141 -17.81 -2.88 23.30
CA PRO A 141 -17.42 -4.21 22.86
C PRO A 141 -18.01 -4.51 21.49
N TYR A 142 -17.20 -5.10 20.63
CA TYR A 142 -17.61 -5.64 19.34
C TYR A 142 -17.18 -7.09 19.26
N TYR A 143 -17.85 -7.85 18.39
CA TYR A 143 -17.60 -9.27 18.21
C TYR A 143 -17.14 -9.52 16.78
N LEU A 144 -16.17 -10.43 16.63
CA LEU A 144 -15.77 -10.93 15.33
C LEU A 144 -16.79 -11.98 14.87
N ARG A 145 -17.53 -11.63 13.82
CA ARG A 145 -18.31 -12.57 13.03
C ARG A 145 -17.42 -13.12 11.91
N TYR A 146 -17.44 -14.43 11.74
CA TYR A 146 -16.66 -15.11 10.72
C TYR A 146 -17.53 -16.13 9.99
N LYS A 147 -17.28 -16.27 8.69
CA LYS A 147 -17.98 -17.23 7.84
C LYS A 147 -16.97 -17.96 6.97
N PHE A 148 -17.16 -19.27 6.84
CA PHE A 148 -16.33 -20.15 6.03
C PHE A 148 -17.19 -20.93 5.05
N ARG A 149 -16.79 -20.93 3.79
CA ARG A 149 -17.34 -21.83 2.78
C ARG A 149 -16.30 -22.89 2.44
N PHE A 150 -16.62 -24.14 2.73
CA PHE A 150 -15.79 -25.27 2.40
C PHE A 150 -16.04 -25.65 0.95
N LEU A 151 -14.98 -25.72 0.13
CA LEU A 151 -15.14 -26.09 -1.27
C LEU A 151 -15.65 -27.53 -1.40
N ASN A 152 -16.32 -27.84 -2.52
CA ASN A 152 -16.86 -29.18 -2.78
C ASN A 152 -15.77 -30.28 -2.81
N SER A 153 -14.50 -29.90 -2.97
CA SER A 153 -13.36 -30.81 -2.91
C SER A 153 -12.92 -31.18 -1.48
N CYS A 154 -13.55 -30.63 -0.45
CA CYS A 154 -13.17 -30.83 0.95
C CYS A 154 -13.72 -32.12 1.56
N THR A 155 -12.92 -33.18 1.65
CA THR A 155 -13.25 -34.37 2.46
C THR A 155 -12.90 -34.16 3.94
N GLY A 156 -13.83 -33.54 4.69
CA GLY A 156 -13.67 -33.31 6.14
C GLY A 156 -12.94 -32.00 6.46
N GLY A 157 -13.64 -30.89 6.28
CA GLY A 157 -13.12 -29.55 6.55
C GLY A 157 -12.84 -29.32 8.03
N VAL A 158 -11.60 -28.98 8.40
CA VAL A 158 -11.24 -28.59 9.77
C VAL A 158 -10.54 -27.24 9.79
N VAL A 159 -11.16 -26.29 10.47
CA VAL A 159 -10.69 -24.93 10.63
C VAL A 159 -10.61 -24.60 12.11
N GLN A 160 -9.49 -24.05 12.55
CA GLN A 160 -9.32 -23.57 13.92
C GLN A 160 -9.16 -22.07 13.93
N ILE A 161 -9.94 -21.41 14.78
CA ILE A 161 -9.76 -20.01 15.12
C ILE A 161 -9.21 -19.94 16.53
N GLN A 162 -8.11 -19.24 16.69
CA GLN A 162 -7.50 -18.96 17.97
C GLN A 162 -7.56 -17.46 18.21
N GLN A 163 -8.12 -17.05 19.33
CA GLN A 163 -7.93 -15.71 19.87
C GLN A 163 -6.73 -15.76 20.80
N LEU A 164 -5.70 -15.02 20.45
CA LEU A 164 -4.49 -14.84 21.23
C LEU A 164 -4.53 -13.43 21.82
N ARG A 165 -4.10 -13.29 23.08
CA ARG A 165 -3.86 -11.99 23.69
C ARG A 165 -2.37 -11.76 23.82
N GLU A 166 -1.94 -10.55 23.51
CA GLU A 166 -0.56 -10.15 23.73
C GLU A 166 -0.41 -9.68 25.17
N THR A 167 0.54 -10.27 25.89
CA THR A 167 0.90 -9.85 27.24
C THR A 167 1.77 -8.59 27.18
N PRO A 168 1.92 -7.84 28.29
CA PRO A 168 2.81 -6.67 28.32
C PRO A 168 4.26 -6.96 27.92
N SER A 169 4.71 -8.22 28.00
CA SER A 169 6.04 -8.66 27.56
C SER A 169 6.11 -8.98 26.05
N GLY A 170 5.03 -8.81 25.29
CA GLY A 170 4.92 -9.17 23.88
C GLY A 170 4.66 -10.67 23.62
N ALA A 171 4.56 -11.50 24.67
CA ALA A 171 4.25 -12.92 24.50
C ALA A 171 2.76 -13.11 24.17
N GLN A 172 2.46 -13.98 23.21
CA GLN A 172 1.09 -14.32 22.83
C GLN A 172 0.57 -15.50 23.65
N VAL A 173 -0.51 -15.29 24.38
CA VAL A 173 -1.19 -16.31 25.19
C VAL A 173 -2.52 -16.67 24.55
N LEU A 174 -2.84 -17.97 24.47
CA LEU A 174 -4.13 -18.43 23.99
C LEU A 174 -5.24 -18.02 24.96
N TYR A 175 -6.17 -17.20 24.48
CA TYR A 175 -7.31 -16.73 25.25
C TYR A 175 -8.55 -17.59 24.98
N SER A 176 -8.85 -17.85 23.72
CA SER A 176 -9.94 -18.74 23.33
C SER A 176 -9.62 -19.47 22.03
N GLN A 177 -10.25 -20.63 21.81
CA GLN A 177 -10.09 -21.41 20.59
C GLN A 177 -11.43 -22.03 20.19
N LYS A 178 -11.77 -21.94 18.91
CA LYS A 178 -12.90 -22.64 18.30
C LYS A 178 -12.38 -23.56 17.20
N THR A 179 -12.82 -24.82 17.23
CA THR A 179 -12.59 -25.77 16.14
C THR A 179 -13.90 -25.99 15.42
N ILE A 180 -13.89 -25.79 14.10
CA ILE A 180 -15.05 -25.93 13.22
C ILE A 180 -14.78 -27.14 12.33
N ARG A 181 -15.77 -28.03 12.28
CA ARG A 181 -15.76 -29.20 11.41
C ARG A 181 -16.99 -29.12 10.51
N GLN A 182 -16.77 -29.18 9.19
CA GLN A 182 -17.85 -29.11 8.21
C GLN A 182 -17.60 -30.05 7.03
N THR A 183 -18.69 -30.40 6.35
CA THR A 183 -18.68 -31.19 5.13
C THR A 183 -18.46 -30.32 3.89
N ALA A 184 -18.11 -30.97 2.77
CA ALA A 184 -17.88 -30.31 1.49
C ALA A 184 -19.12 -29.50 1.06
N GLY A 185 -18.94 -28.26 0.60
CA GLY A 185 -20.02 -27.39 0.12
C GLY A 185 -20.78 -26.64 1.21
N ASP A 186 -20.58 -27.00 2.48
CA ASP A 186 -21.25 -26.34 3.59
C ASP A 186 -20.65 -24.97 3.88
N THR A 187 -21.51 -24.11 4.39
CA THR A 187 -21.14 -22.79 4.87
C THR A 187 -21.34 -22.71 6.38
N TYR A 188 -20.27 -22.45 7.12
CA TYR A 188 -20.33 -22.14 8.54
C TYR A 188 -20.44 -20.63 8.73
N ASP A 189 -21.38 -20.17 9.55
CA ASP A 189 -21.53 -18.77 9.95
C ASP A 189 -21.55 -18.69 11.48
N SER A 190 -20.69 -17.85 12.06
CA SER A 190 -20.60 -17.70 13.52
C SER A 190 -21.84 -17.04 14.11
N LYS A 191 -22.67 -16.37 13.28
CA LYS A 191 -23.94 -15.76 13.68
C LYS A 191 -24.83 -16.74 14.45
N ASP A 192 -24.83 -18.00 14.03
CA ASP A 192 -25.76 -19.02 14.52
C ASP A 192 -25.22 -19.79 15.74
N VAL A 193 -23.98 -19.52 16.15
CA VAL A 193 -23.30 -20.27 17.21
C VAL A 193 -22.81 -19.33 18.29
N GLU A 194 -21.78 -18.56 17.99
CA GLU A 194 -21.05 -17.77 18.98
C GLU A 194 -20.07 -16.86 18.26
N ASN A 195 -20.26 -15.54 18.36
CA ASN A 195 -19.26 -14.59 17.88
C ASN A 195 -18.14 -14.44 18.91
N MET A 196 -16.90 -14.25 18.47
CA MET A 196 -15.78 -14.11 19.40
C MET A 196 -15.68 -12.66 19.87
N LEU A 197 -15.70 -12.46 21.19
CA LEU A 197 -15.56 -11.13 21.79
C LEU A 197 -14.19 -10.55 21.45
N VAL A 198 -14.18 -9.38 20.82
CA VAL A 198 -12.99 -8.55 20.75
C VAL A 198 -13.10 -7.53 21.89
N GLY A 199 -12.15 -7.56 22.81
CA GLY A 199 -12.26 -6.86 24.10
C GLY A 199 -12.57 -5.36 23.95
N ALA A 200 -13.45 -4.86 24.81
CA ALA A 200 -13.61 -3.43 25.05
C ALA A 200 -12.59 -2.98 26.10
N ALA A 201 -11.93 -1.86 25.84
CA ALA A 201 -10.98 -1.17 26.70
C ALA A 201 -9.54 -1.73 26.73
N ASN A 202 -8.62 -0.85 26.31
CA ASN A 202 -7.23 -0.67 26.74
C ASN A 202 -6.25 -1.86 26.66
N GLU A 203 -6.72 -3.07 26.34
CA GLU A 203 -5.88 -4.25 26.19
C GLU A 203 -5.39 -4.35 24.76
N LEU A 204 -4.08 -4.20 24.61
CA LEU A 204 -3.33 -4.37 23.39
C LEU A 204 -3.70 -5.70 22.70
N THR A 205 -4.13 -5.56 21.44
CA THR A 205 -3.97 -6.53 20.35
C THR A 205 -4.48 -7.94 20.62
N SER A 206 -5.81 -8.10 20.72
CA SER A 206 -6.41 -9.41 20.38
C SER A 206 -5.97 -9.79 18.97
N VAL A 207 -5.29 -10.93 18.83
CA VAL A 207 -4.86 -11.50 17.55
C VAL A 207 -5.73 -12.70 17.25
N PHE A 208 -6.45 -12.67 16.14
CA PHE A 208 -7.18 -13.82 15.63
C PHE A 208 -6.32 -14.57 14.64
N ARG A 209 -5.92 -15.78 15.01
CA ARG A 209 -5.17 -16.68 14.15
C ARG A 209 -6.12 -17.74 13.62
N LEU A 210 -6.32 -17.72 12.31
CA LEU A 210 -7.05 -18.74 11.57
C LEU A 210 -6.05 -19.77 11.03
N ARG A 211 -6.29 -21.05 11.30
CA ARG A 211 -5.52 -22.18 10.78
C ARG A 211 -6.44 -23.15 10.06
N ASN A 212 -6.12 -23.43 8.82
CA ASN A 212 -6.85 -24.38 7.99
C ASN A 212 -6.02 -25.66 7.83
N TYR A 213 -6.55 -26.82 8.19
CA TYR A 213 -5.78 -28.07 8.23
C TYR A 213 -6.13 -29.06 7.10
N SER A 214 -7.22 -28.85 6.39
CA SER A 214 -7.81 -29.88 5.53
C SER A 214 -7.70 -29.57 4.04
N CYS A 215 -8.27 -28.45 3.60
CA CYS A 215 -8.59 -28.19 2.20
C CYS A 215 -8.81 -26.69 1.99
N PRO A 216 -8.72 -26.15 0.76
CA PRO A 216 -8.93 -24.72 0.57
C PRO A 216 -10.34 -24.29 1.00
N ILE A 217 -10.41 -23.19 1.75
CA ILE A 217 -11.66 -22.58 2.20
C ILE A 217 -11.74 -21.15 1.69
N ASP A 218 -12.95 -20.71 1.33
CA ASP A 218 -13.22 -19.30 1.17
C ASP A 218 -13.67 -18.77 2.54
N PHE A 219 -13.15 -17.61 2.96
CA PHE A 219 -13.45 -17.06 4.28
C PHE A 219 -13.95 -15.62 4.16
N SER A 220 -14.70 -15.17 5.17
CA SER A 220 -15.08 -13.78 5.30
C SER A 220 -15.21 -13.36 6.76
N PHE A 221 -14.83 -12.13 7.06
CA PHE A 221 -14.83 -11.55 8.40
C PHE A 221 -15.59 -10.24 8.43
N GLN A 222 -16.37 -10.06 9.49
CA GLN A 222 -17.14 -8.87 9.76
C GLN A 222 -17.15 -8.62 11.26
N THR A 223 -17.20 -7.37 11.68
CA THR A 223 -17.46 -7.06 13.09
C THR A 223 -18.93 -6.76 13.31
N VAL A 224 -19.48 -7.18 14.45
CA VAL A 224 -20.85 -6.86 14.86
C VAL A 224 -20.86 -6.22 16.25
N THR A 225 -21.81 -5.32 16.51
CA THR A 225 -22.00 -4.72 17.85
C THR A 225 -23.10 -5.46 18.59
N GLY A 226 -22.82 -5.86 19.83
CA GLY A 226 -23.79 -6.58 20.68
C GLY A 226 -24.09 -8.01 20.23
N ILE A 227 -25.03 -8.65 20.94
CA ILE A 227 -25.48 -10.03 20.70
C ILE A 227 -26.47 -10.09 19.52
N THR A 228 -27.11 -8.97 19.17
CA THR A 228 -28.23 -8.89 18.21
C THR A 228 -27.82 -9.07 16.74
N ASN A 229 -26.54 -9.35 16.45
CA ASN A 229 -26.02 -9.61 15.09
C ASN A 229 -26.31 -8.47 14.09
N GLU A 230 -26.52 -7.25 14.56
CA GLU A 230 -26.66 -6.09 13.68
C GLU A 230 -25.33 -5.80 13.00
N VAL A 231 -25.36 -5.87 11.67
CA VAL A 231 -24.22 -5.56 10.82
C VAL A 231 -24.00 -4.05 10.85
N LYS A 232 -22.90 -3.60 11.46
CA LYS A 232 -22.40 -2.26 11.18
C LYS A 232 -21.66 -2.29 9.84
N ALA A 233 -22.17 -1.53 8.87
CA ALA A 233 -21.37 -1.16 7.70
C ALA A 233 -20.15 -0.35 8.16
N ASN A 234 -18.99 -0.61 7.55
CA ASN A 234 -17.77 0.21 7.63
C ASN A 234 -16.87 0.07 8.87
N VAL A 235 -16.98 -1.01 9.65
CA VAL A 235 -15.92 -1.30 10.62
C VAL A 235 -14.78 -2.01 9.89
N GLN A 236 -13.62 -1.36 9.85
CA GLN A 236 -12.41 -1.88 9.24
C GLN A 236 -11.54 -2.55 10.31
N PHE A 237 -10.71 -3.51 9.90
CA PHE A 237 -9.73 -4.17 10.77
C PHE A 237 -8.40 -3.45 10.65
N ASP A 238 -7.66 -3.24 11.73
CA ASP A 238 -6.29 -2.77 11.59
C ASP A 238 -5.42 -3.95 11.12
N GLY A 239 -4.63 -3.75 10.08
CA GLY A 239 -3.67 -4.73 9.62
C GLY A 239 -2.61 -5.04 10.68
N LEU A 240 -1.82 -6.09 10.47
CA LEU A 240 -0.56 -6.29 11.20
C LEU A 240 0.54 -5.34 10.73
N LYS A 241 0.34 -4.73 9.57
CA LYS A 241 1.28 -3.84 8.93
C LYS A 241 0.62 -2.48 8.71
N THR A 242 1.40 -1.43 8.88
CA THR A 242 1.09 -0.10 8.35
C THR A 242 1.92 0.10 7.09
N TYR A 243 1.27 0.56 6.03
CA TYR A 243 1.91 0.96 4.79
C TYR A 243 2.02 2.48 4.77
N ALA A 244 3.26 2.99 4.74
CA ALA A 244 3.51 4.39 4.44
C ALA A 244 3.85 4.50 2.96
N ILE A 245 2.93 5.05 2.18
CA ILE A 245 3.07 5.24 0.73
C ILE A 245 3.38 6.72 0.52
N SER A 246 4.57 7.01 0.01
CA SER A 246 5.00 8.38 -0.25
C SER A 246 5.31 8.56 -1.73
N THR A 247 4.67 9.53 -2.37
CA THR A 247 4.98 9.91 -3.75
C THR A 247 5.63 11.29 -3.77
N GLY A 248 6.89 11.36 -4.18
CA GLY A 248 7.63 12.61 -4.36
C GLY A 248 7.52 13.14 -5.78
N TYR A 249 7.50 14.46 -5.92
CA TYR A 249 7.35 15.20 -7.17
C TYR A 249 8.42 16.28 -7.29
N PHE A 250 9.03 16.40 -8.47
CA PHE A 250 9.94 17.48 -8.83
C PHE A 250 10.06 17.60 -10.36
N ALA A 251 9.98 18.82 -10.91
CA ALA A 251 10.13 19.09 -12.35
C ALA A 251 9.24 18.20 -13.26
N GLY A 252 8.05 17.83 -12.78
CA GLY A 252 7.13 16.92 -13.49
C GLY A 252 7.51 15.44 -13.44
N THR A 253 8.64 15.08 -12.82
CA THR A 253 9.02 13.72 -12.48
C THR A 253 8.32 13.29 -11.18
N LYS A 254 7.95 12.00 -11.09
CA LYS A 254 7.34 11.40 -9.90
C LYS A 254 8.06 10.12 -9.47
N ARG A 255 8.17 9.89 -8.16
CA ARG A 255 8.74 8.68 -7.55
C ARG A 255 7.86 8.22 -6.40
N THR A 256 7.51 6.94 -6.34
CA THR A 256 6.68 6.39 -5.26
C THR A 256 7.47 5.35 -4.49
N LEU A 257 7.59 5.58 -3.19
CA LEU A 257 8.17 4.65 -2.22
C LEU A 257 7.04 4.09 -1.34
N VAL A 258 7.19 2.83 -0.93
CA VAL A 258 6.29 2.19 0.03
C VAL A 258 7.12 1.58 1.14
N ALA A 259 6.90 2.01 2.36
CA ALA A 259 7.48 1.42 3.55
C ALA A 259 6.45 0.52 4.25
N GLU A 260 6.86 -0.69 4.60
CA GLU A 260 6.09 -1.60 5.44
C GLU A 260 6.58 -1.53 6.88
N ILE A 261 5.67 -1.23 7.81
CA ILE A 261 5.95 -1.11 9.23
C ILE A 261 5.18 -2.20 9.97
N ASP A 262 5.86 -3.01 10.77
CA ASP A 262 5.21 -3.95 11.69
C ASP A 262 4.55 -3.16 12.82
N ARG A 263 3.23 -3.28 12.97
CA ARG A 263 2.47 -2.56 14.00
C ARG A 263 2.74 -3.06 15.41
N ARG A 264 3.18 -4.31 15.57
CA ARG A 264 3.51 -4.89 16.89
C ARG A 264 4.81 -4.31 17.40
N SER A 265 5.89 -4.54 16.66
CA SER A 265 7.24 -4.13 17.05
C SER A 265 7.51 -2.64 16.79
N GLY A 266 6.76 -2.01 15.89
CA GLY A 266 7.05 -0.67 15.37
C GLY A 266 8.29 -0.62 14.47
N GLN A 267 8.81 -1.79 14.07
CA GLN A 267 9.98 -1.89 13.22
C GLN A 267 9.61 -1.70 11.75
N LEU A 268 10.49 -1.01 11.02
CA LEU A 268 10.44 -0.94 9.57
C LEU A 268 10.89 -2.30 9.01
N ILE A 269 10.00 -2.98 8.29
CA ILE A 269 10.25 -4.29 7.68
C ILE A 269 11.03 -4.12 6.37
N SER A 270 10.55 -3.24 5.50
CA SER A 270 11.07 -3.07 4.14
C SER A 270 10.66 -1.71 3.55
N ILE A 271 11.43 -1.26 2.55
CA ILE A 271 11.10 -0.12 1.69
C ILE A 271 11.18 -0.60 0.24
N TYR A 272 10.14 -0.33 -0.54
CA TYR A 272 10.04 -0.65 -1.97
C TYR A 272 10.01 0.63 -2.81
N ASP A 273 10.69 0.61 -3.95
CA ASP A 273 10.56 1.64 -5.01
C ASP A 273 9.87 1.01 -6.22
N PHE A 274 8.76 1.59 -6.66
CA PHE A 274 7.94 1.07 -7.76
C PHE A 274 8.33 1.59 -9.16
N ASN A 275 9.37 2.41 -9.29
CA ASN A 275 9.68 3.11 -10.55
C ASN A 275 10.94 2.63 -11.29
N LEU A 276 11.25 1.33 -11.26
CA LEU A 276 12.39 0.82 -12.05
C LEU A 276 12.17 0.97 -13.57
N TYR A 277 10.95 0.83 -14.10
CA TYR A 277 10.70 0.97 -15.56
C TYR A 277 9.26 1.42 -15.89
N ALA A 278 8.88 2.66 -15.58
CA ALA A 278 7.79 3.30 -16.32
C ALA A 278 8.38 3.93 -17.59
N GLY A 279 8.36 3.17 -18.69
CA GLY A 279 8.61 3.72 -20.03
C GLY A 279 7.75 4.97 -20.25
N GLN A 280 8.28 5.95 -20.97
CA GLN A 280 7.72 7.30 -21.19
C GLN A 280 6.36 7.32 -21.92
N GLY A 281 5.34 6.61 -21.43
CA GLY A 281 3.96 6.94 -21.71
C GLY A 281 3.60 8.15 -20.85
N SER A 282 3.64 9.34 -21.43
CA SER A 282 3.07 10.53 -20.82
C SER A 282 1.63 10.22 -20.37
N ILE A 283 1.38 10.21 -19.07
CA ILE A 283 0.02 10.43 -18.57
C ILE A 283 -0.22 11.94 -18.69
N SER A 284 -0.58 12.34 -19.91
CA SER A 284 -1.36 13.52 -20.20
C SER A 284 -2.74 13.01 -20.59
N PRO A 285 -3.80 13.16 -19.77
CA PRO A 285 -5.13 13.23 -20.35
C PRO A 285 -5.13 14.52 -21.16
N ASN A 286 -5.12 14.39 -22.49
CA ASN A 286 -5.51 15.51 -23.34
C ASN A 286 -6.98 15.86 -23.03
N PRO A 287 -7.37 17.14 -23.18
CA PRO A 287 -8.67 17.67 -22.78
C PRO A 287 -9.86 16.93 -23.41
#